data_AF-A0A0F9SVR1-F1
#
_entry.id   AF-A0A0F9SVR1-F1
#
_cell.length_a   1.000
_cell.length_b   1.000
_cell.length_c   1.000
_cell.angle_alpha   90.00
_cell.angle_beta   90.00
_cell.angle_gamma   90.00
#
_symmetry.space_group_name_H-M   'P 1'
#
loop_
_entity.id
_entity.type
_entity.pdbx_description
1 polymer ?
#
loop_
_entity_poly.entity_id
_entity_poly.type
_entity_poly.pdbx_seq_one_letter_code
_entity_poly.pdbx_strand_id
1 'polypeptide(L)'
;MNGREERLHTREVVHIYRIYFPESDKCYIGQTIDLKRRMKEHLVKEHKSLIHRAFNKYDEWEVTPLHVCYSHDDANRIEIEEIRNFDSIHPNGYNLTRGGEGCDTFTNNPNKEGMRAKQSAARKAYFTNPENRTKLSDSMKALGDMHPSKRADLREAHSERMRGEGNSFYGKKHTDVTKQRISNANKGRVDSEETRVKKSESKIGKKNSFYGKKHNAESLVKMSESTDVTGEKNPFYGKKHSDKSILKMCIAQTKRQLARLEARLPTEI
;
A
#
# COMPACT_ATOMS: atom_id res chain seq x y z
N MET A 1 7.66 -29.69 -41.91
CA MET A 1 9.05 -29.29 -41.66
C MET A 1 9.04 -27.84 -41.20
N ASN A 2 9.01 -27.59 -39.89
CA ASN A 2 9.17 -26.25 -39.32
C ASN A 2 10.36 -26.33 -38.38
N GLY A 3 11.48 -25.75 -38.83
CA GLY A 3 12.72 -25.66 -38.08
C GLY A 3 12.50 -24.90 -36.80
N ARG A 4 12.57 -25.60 -35.67
CA ARG A 4 12.87 -24.97 -34.38
C ARG A 4 14.35 -24.66 -34.43
N GLU A 5 14.68 -23.44 -34.85
CA GLU A 5 16.01 -22.88 -34.59
C GLU A 5 16.23 -22.91 -33.08
N GLU A 6 17.13 -23.80 -32.67
CA GLU A 6 17.76 -23.79 -31.36
C GLU A 6 18.28 -22.37 -31.11
N ARG A 7 17.62 -21.66 -30.18
CA ARG A 7 18.23 -20.48 -29.57
C ARG A 7 19.46 -20.97 -28.83
N LEU A 8 20.60 -20.81 -29.48
CA LEU A 8 21.92 -20.86 -28.86
C LEU A 8 21.83 -19.97 -27.61
N HIS A 9 21.80 -20.62 -26.44
CA HIS A 9 21.96 -19.92 -25.19
C HIS A 9 23.38 -19.37 -25.23
N THR A 10 23.54 -18.11 -25.62
CA THR A 10 24.78 -17.37 -25.43
C THR A 10 25.07 -17.44 -23.93
N ARG A 11 26.00 -18.31 -23.53
CA ARG A 11 26.46 -18.41 -22.14
C ARG A 11 26.83 -17.00 -21.70
N GLU A 12 26.18 -16.47 -20.67
CA GLU A 12 26.47 -15.13 -20.16
C GLU A 12 27.89 -15.15 -19.59
N VAL A 13 28.80 -14.49 -20.30
CA VAL A 13 30.20 -14.37 -19.88
C VAL A 13 30.32 -13.16 -18.96
N VAL A 14 30.84 -13.39 -17.76
CA VAL A 14 31.08 -12.34 -16.77
C VAL A 14 32.57 -11.98 -16.81
N HIS A 15 32.87 -10.69 -16.91
CA HIS A 15 34.22 -10.14 -16.93
C HIS A 15 34.54 -9.52 -15.57
N ILE A 16 35.68 -9.88 -15.00
CA ILE A 16 36.29 -9.20 -13.86
C ILE A 16 37.26 -8.16 -14.39
N TYR A 17 37.16 -6.93 -13.93
CA TYR A 17 38.00 -5.83 -14.38
C TYR A 17 38.52 -5.03 -13.19
N ARG A 18 39.66 -4.38 -13.41
CA ARG A 18 40.30 -3.45 -12.47
C ARG A 18 40.33 -2.06 -13.09
N ILE A 19 40.02 -1.06 -12.27
CA ILE A 19 40.25 0.36 -12.57
C ILE A 19 41.33 0.82 -11.61
N TYR A 20 42.46 1.27 -12.13
CA TYR A 20 43.61 1.76 -11.36
C TYR A 20 43.77 3.27 -11.55
N PHE A 21 44.05 3.99 -10.47
CA PHE A 21 44.24 5.44 -10.44
C PHE A 21 45.68 5.74 -9.99
N PRO A 22 46.62 5.97 -10.92
CA PRO A 22 48.05 6.13 -10.63
C PRO A 22 48.37 7.23 -9.61
N GLU A 23 47.68 8.37 -9.69
CA GLU A 23 47.88 9.51 -8.78
C GLU A 23 47.60 9.19 -7.31
N SER A 24 46.73 8.22 -7.05
CA SER A 24 46.33 7.81 -5.70
C SER A 24 46.96 6.50 -5.25
N ASP A 25 47.53 5.75 -6.19
CA ASP A 25 47.93 4.35 -6.05
C ASP A 25 46.80 3.44 -5.52
N LYS A 26 45.55 3.73 -5.93
CA LYS A 26 44.35 3.00 -5.51
C LYS A 26 43.65 2.36 -6.68
N CYS A 27 42.94 1.26 -6.42
CA CYS A 27 42.16 0.59 -7.44
C CYS A 27 40.72 0.25 -7.01
N TYR A 28 39.93 -0.10 -8.00
CA TYR A 28 38.60 -0.66 -7.90
C TYR A 28 38.54 -1.96 -8.69
N ILE A 29 38.01 -3.01 -8.08
CA ILE A 29 37.71 -4.29 -8.74
C ILE A 29 36.20 -4.41 -8.88
N GLY A 30 35.73 -4.86 -10.04
CA GLY A 30 34.31 -5.17 -10.20
C GLY A 30 34.05 -6.23 -11.25
N GLN A 31 32.84 -6.78 -11.19
CA GLN A 31 32.33 -7.73 -12.17
C GLN A 31 31.23 -7.13 -13.06
N THR A 32 31.18 -7.55 -14.32
CA THR A 32 30.12 -7.16 -15.27
C THR A 32 30.01 -8.11 -16.45
N ILE A 33 28.81 -8.28 -17.00
CA ILE A 33 28.61 -8.98 -18.28
C ILE A 33 29.08 -8.09 -19.46
N ASP A 34 28.90 -6.78 -19.36
CA ASP A 34 29.25 -5.80 -20.40
C ASP A 34 30.11 -4.67 -19.79
N LEU A 35 31.38 -4.63 -20.17
CA LEU A 35 32.34 -3.63 -19.69
C LEU A 35 32.01 -2.23 -20.20
N LYS A 36 31.61 -2.07 -21.46
CA LYS A 36 31.32 -0.76 -22.06
C LYS A 36 30.10 -0.13 -21.39
N ARG A 37 29.04 -0.91 -21.18
CA ARG A 37 27.86 -0.44 -20.43
C ARG A 37 28.23 -0.05 -19.01
N ARG A 38 29.00 -0.89 -18.31
CA ARG A 38 29.40 -0.65 -16.93
C ARG A 38 30.25 0.60 -16.77
N MET A 39 31.15 0.89 -17.71
CA MET A 39 31.97 2.11 -17.67
C MET A 39 31.12 3.37 -17.83
N LYS A 40 30.11 3.35 -18.70
CA LYS A 40 29.16 4.45 -18.81
C LYS A 40 28.43 4.68 -17.50
N GLU A 41 27.94 3.62 -16.84
CA GLU A 41 27.26 3.70 -15.55
C GLU A 41 28.13 4.37 -14.46
N HIS A 42 29.44 4.05 -14.40
CA HIS A 42 30.35 4.68 -13.43
C HIS A 42 30.56 6.18 -13.68
N LEU A 43 30.43 6.64 -14.92
CA LEU A 43 30.59 8.05 -15.30
C LEU A 43 29.30 8.88 -15.12
N VAL A 44 28.14 8.25 -14.92
CA VAL A 44 26.87 9.00 -14.74
C VAL A 44 26.86 9.73 -13.40
N LYS A 45 26.67 11.05 -13.45
CA LYS A 45 26.70 11.99 -12.30
C LYS A 45 25.69 11.70 -11.19
N GLU A 46 24.63 10.95 -11.46
CA GLU A 46 23.63 10.60 -10.45
C GLU A 46 24.15 9.57 -9.42
N HIS A 47 25.18 8.80 -9.76
CA HIS A 47 25.74 7.79 -8.87
C HIS A 47 26.80 8.38 -7.92
N LYS A 48 26.45 8.55 -6.64
CA LYS A 48 27.34 9.09 -5.59
C LYS A 48 28.34 8.06 -5.02
N SER A 49 28.78 7.09 -5.81
CA SER A 49 29.73 6.04 -5.39
C SER A 49 31.14 6.60 -5.18
N LEU A 50 31.99 5.90 -4.41
CA LEU A 50 33.38 6.32 -4.18
C LEU A 50 34.19 6.38 -5.48
N ILE A 51 33.99 5.40 -6.38
CA ILE A 51 34.65 5.37 -7.67
C ILE A 51 34.23 6.52 -8.59
N HIS A 52 32.94 6.91 -8.57
CA HIS A 52 32.49 8.08 -9.32
C HIS A 52 33.19 9.36 -8.84
N ARG A 53 33.42 9.49 -7.53
CA ARG A 53 34.20 10.61 -6.98
C ARG A 53 35.67 10.56 -7.40
N ALA A 54 36.24 9.37 -7.58
CA ALA A 54 37.60 9.20 -8.09
C ALA A 54 37.72 9.67 -9.54
N PHE A 55 36.77 9.30 -10.41
CA PHE A 55 36.72 9.79 -11.80
C PHE A 55 36.59 11.31 -11.92
N ASN A 56 35.93 11.97 -10.97
CA ASN A 56 35.84 13.44 -10.96
C ASN A 56 37.07 14.12 -10.37
N LYS A 57 37.97 13.36 -9.72
CA LYS A 57 39.11 13.89 -8.98
C LYS A 57 40.43 13.74 -9.73
N TYR A 58 40.61 12.65 -10.44
CA TYR A 58 41.84 12.30 -11.15
C TYR A 58 41.56 12.29 -12.65
N ASP A 59 42.49 12.80 -13.45
CA ASP A 59 42.35 12.89 -14.92
C ASP A 59 42.91 11.64 -15.62
N GLU A 60 43.75 10.87 -14.93
CA GLU A 60 44.36 9.64 -15.43
C GLU A 60 43.85 8.39 -14.69
N TRP A 61 43.41 7.40 -15.46
CA TRP A 61 43.01 6.09 -14.94
C TRP A 61 43.17 4.99 -15.99
N GLU A 62 43.45 3.78 -15.54
CA GLU A 62 43.66 2.61 -16.40
C GLU A 62 42.60 1.55 -16.12
N VAL A 63 41.99 1.01 -17.19
CA VAL A 63 41.04 -0.10 -17.08
C VAL A 63 41.68 -1.36 -17.64
N THR A 64 41.88 -2.37 -16.80
CA THR A 64 42.50 -3.64 -17.15
C THR A 64 41.51 -4.80 -16.91
N PRO A 65 41.10 -5.56 -17.94
CA PRO A 65 40.36 -6.80 -17.73
C PRO A 65 41.28 -7.84 -17.08
N LEU A 66 40.83 -8.47 -15.99
CA LEU A 66 41.61 -9.45 -15.24
C LEU A 66 41.22 -10.89 -15.61
N HIS A 67 39.92 -11.21 -15.52
CA HIS A 67 39.43 -12.57 -15.70
C HIS A 67 38.13 -12.62 -16.50
N VAL A 68 37.90 -13.76 -17.14
CA VAL A 68 36.67 -14.08 -17.86
C VAL A 68 36.07 -15.34 -17.24
N CYS A 69 34.86 -15.21 -16.71
CA CYS A 69 34.16 -16.26 -15.98
C CYS A 69 32.88 -16.67 -16.74
N TYR A 70 32.56 -17.96 -16.71
CA TYR A 70 31.37 -18.53 -17.36
C TYR A 70 30.25 -18.87 -16.39
N SER A 71 30.46 -18.58 -15.10
CA SER A 71 29.50 -18.76 -14.01
C SER A 71 29.53 -17.54 -13.10
N HIS A 72 28.37 -17.18 -12.57
CA HIS A 72 28.26 -16.10 -11.58
C HIS A 72 28.98 -16.46 -10.28
N ASP A 73 28.97 -17.73 -9.88
CA ASP A 73 29.64 -18.17 -8.65
C ASP A 73 31.17 -18.06 -8.77
N ASP A 74 31.71 -18.41 -9.94
CA ASP A 74 33.13 -18.24 -10.22
C ASP A 74 33.52 -16.76 -10.28
N ALA A 75 32.68 -15.92 -10.90
CA ALA A 75 32.91 -14.48 -10.95
C ALA A 75 32.94 -13.88 -9.53
N ASN A 76 32.00 -14.25 -8.66
CA ASN A 76 31.96 -13.80 -7.28
C ASN A 76 33.21 -14.25 -6.50
N ARG A 77 33.65 -15.51 -6.66
CA ARG A 77 34.85 -16.03 -5.99
C ARG A 77 36.11 -15.29 -6.44
N ILE A 78 36.29 -15.11 -7.75
CA ILE A 78 37.44 -14.40 -8.30
C ILE A 78 37.41 -12.91 -7.93
N GLU A 79 36.23 -12.27 -7.92
CA GLU A 79 36.08 -10.88 -7.47
C GLU A 79 36.58 -10.71 -6.02
N ILE A 80 36.17 -11.61 -5.11
CA ILE A 80 36.61 -11.59 -3.70
C ILE A 80 38.14 -11.78 -3.61
N GLU A 81 38.69 -12.73 -4.36
CA GLU A 81 40.13 -13.01 -4.38
C GLU A 81 40.92 -11.79 -4.88
N GLU A 82 40.49 -11.16 -5.97
CA GLU A 82 41.17 -10.00 -6.53
C GLU A 82 41.03 -8.74 -5.67
N ILE A 83 39.87 -8.51 -5.05
CA ILE A 83 39.69 -7.43 -4.06
C ILE A 83 40.70 -7.58 -2.91
N ARG A 84 40.95 -8.82 -2.47
CA ARG A 84 41.92 -9.11 -1.42
C ARG A 84 43.36 -8.97 -1.90
N ASN A 85 43.68 -9.45 -3.10
CA ASN A 85 45.03 -9.41 -3.67
C ASN A 85 45.50 -7.97 -3.90
N PHE A 86 44.60 -7.09 -4.34
CA PHE A 86 44.89 -5.68 -4.61
C PHE A 86 44.57 -4.73 -3.45
N ASP A 87 44.14 -5.25 -2.29
CA ASP A 87 43.68 -4.47 -1.12
C ASP A 87 42.74 -3.30 -1.50
N SER A 88 41.78 -3.57 -2.39
CA SER A 88 41.00 -2.52 -3.06
C SER A 88 39.86 -1.97 -2.20
N ILE A 89 39.75 -2.37 -0.93
CA ILE A 89 38.69 -1.95 -0.02
C ILE A 89 39.03 -0.57 0.57
N HIS A 90 38.05 0.32 0.64
CA HIS A 90 38.21 1.61 1.31
C HIS A 90 38.65 1.42 2.78
N PRO A 91 39.71 2.10 3.26
CA PRO A 91 40.32 3.32 2.72
C PRO A 91 41.46 3.13 1.71
N ASN A 92 41.97 1.92 1.53
CA ASN A 92 43.13 1.62 0.69
C ASN A 92 42.78 1.53 -0.80
N GLY A 93 41.52 1.21 -1.13
CA GLY A 93 40.97 1.32 -2.48
C GLY A 93 39.56 1.93 -2.54
N TYR A 94 38.83 1.64 -3.62
CA TYR A 94 37.51 2.20 -3.91
C TYR A 94 36.34 1.21 -3.77
N ASN A 95 36.60 -0.07 -3.52
CA ASN A 95 35.56 -1.04 -3.17
C ASN A 95 34.98 -0.73 -1.78
N LEU A 96 33.66 -0.78 -1.67
CA LEU A 96 32.95 -0.56 -0.39
C LEU A 96 32.75 -1.86 0.40
N THR A 97 32.78 -3.00 -0.27
CA THR A 97 32.54 -4.33 0.28
C THR A 97 33.63 -5.29 -0.16
N ARG A 98 33.73 -6.46 0.48
CA ARG A 98 34.70 -7.51 0.18
C ARG A 98 34.41 -8.29 -1.12
N GLY A 99 33.36 -7.93 -1.87
CA GLY A 99 32.88 -8.67 -3.04
C GLY A 99 31.91 -9.80 -2.69
N GLY A 100 31.29 -10.40 -3.71
CA GLY A 100 30.39 -11.57 -3.58
C GLY A 100 28.97 -11.31 -3.07
N GLU A 101 28.70 -10.11 -2.54
CA GLU A 101 27.35 -9.69 -2.17
C GLU A 101 26.74 -8.90 -3.33
N GLY A 102 25.95 -9.57 -4.16
CA GLY A 102 25.06 -8.92 -5.12
C GLY A 102 24.02 -8.05 -4.39
N CYS A 103 24.40 -6.85 -3.96
CA CYS A 103 23.54 -5.78 -3.45
C CYS A 103 22.49 -6.18 -2.39
N ASP A 104 22.62 -7.31 -1.70
CA ASP A 104 21.63 -7.78 -0.72
C ASP A 104 22.15 -7.68 0.71
N THR A 105 22.22 -6.44 1.19
CA THR A 105 22.64 -6.11 2.56
C THR A 105 21.57 -6.41 3.61
N PHE A 106 20.38 -6.91 3.21
CA PHE A 106 19.21 -7.01 4.09
C PHE A 106 18.61 -8.41 4.19
N THR A 107 18.56 -9.21 3.12
CA THR A 107 17.82 -10.49 3.15
C THR A 107 18.59 -11.58 3.87
N ASN A 108 19.92 -11.60 3.76
CA ASN A 108 20.80 -12.61 4.35
C ASN A 108 21.65 -12.07 5.53
N ASN A 109 21.39 -10.85 6.00
CA ASN A 109 22.15 -10.26 7.08
C ASN A 109 21.83 -10.94 8.43
N PRO A 110 22.85 -11.38 9.21
CA PRO A 110 22.65 -11.96 10.55
C PRO A 110 21.84 -11.06 11.51
N ASN A 111 21.89 -9.74 11.32
CA ASN A 111 21.18 -8.75 12.13
C ASN A 111 19.90 -8.20 11.45
N LYS A 112 19.36 -8.92 10.47
CA LYS A 112 18.15 -8.52 9.72
C LYS A 112 16.96 -8.22 10.62
N GLU A 113 16.75 -9.03 11.64
CA GLU A 113 15.62 -8.85 12.56
C GLU A 113 15.75 -7.57 13.40
N GLY A 114 16.95 -7.30 13.92
CA GLY A 114 17.23 -6.07 14.66
C GLY A 114 17.05 -4.81 13.80
N MET A 115 17.48 -4.85 12.54
CA MET A 115 17.27 -3.76 11.58
C MET A 115 15.79 -3.56 11.24
N ARG A 116 15.04 -4.64 10.99
CA ARG A 116 13.59 -4.59 10.75
C ARG A 116 12.83 -4.04 11.95
N ALA A 117 13.21 -4.45 13.16
CA ALA A 117 12.60 -3.97 14.39
C ALA A 117 12.81 -2.46 14.57
N LYS A 118 14.05 -1.97 14.38
CA LYS A 118 14.36 -0.52 14.45
C LYS A 118 13.57 0.29 13.42
N GLN A 119 13.53 -0.17 12.16
CA GLN A 119 12.74 0.49 11.11
C GLN A 119 11.24 0.48 11.42
N SER A 120 10.72 -0.64 11.91
CA SER A 120 9.30 -0.72 12.30
C SER A 120 8.98 0.19 13.48
N ALA A 121 9.86 0.30 14.47
CA ALA A 121 9.67 1.16 15.64
C ALA A 121 9.65 2.63 15.22
N ALA A 122 10.63 3.07 14.42
CA ALA A 122 10.69 4.43 13.88
C ALA A 122 9.44 4.77 13.05
N ARG A 123 9.00 3.84 12.18
CA ARG A 123 7.80 4.03 11.36
C ARG A 123 6.54 4.14 12.22
N LYS A 124 6.38 3.28 13.23
CA LYS A 124 5.24 3.36 14.16
C LYS A 124 5.23 4.69 14.90
N ALA A 125 6.38 5.11 15.45
CA ALA A 125 6.52 6.38 16.16
C ALA A 125 6.12 7.58 15.29
N TYR A 126 6.50 7.57 14.01
CA TYR A 126 6.12 8.61 13.06
C TYR A 126 4.60 8.70 12.88
N PHE A 127 3.91 7.57 12.69
CA PHE A 127 2.47 7.53 12.46
C PHE A 127 1.61 7.69 13.72
N THR A 128 2.17 7.39 14.90
CA THR A 128 1.49 7.66 16.18
C THR A 128 1.55 9.14 16.57
N ASN A 129 2.52 9.90 16.05
CA ASN A 129 2.60 11.32 16.30
C ASN A 129 1.43 12.06 15.60
N PRO A 130 0.57 12.77 16.36
CA PRO A 130 -0.60 13.45 15.79
C PRO A 130 -0.23 14.54 14.78
N GLU A 131 0.87 15.27 14.97
CA GLU A 131 1.28 16.34 14.06
C GLU A 131 1.67 15.81 12.68
N ASN A 132 2.44 14.72 12.64
CA ASN A 132 2.84 14.08 11.39
C ASN A 132 1.62 13.55 10.63
N ARG A 133 0.64 13.02 11.38
CA ARG A 133 -0.61 12.52 10.80
C ARG A 133 -1.43 13.66 10.17
N THR A 134 -1.51 14.81 10.82
CA THR A 134 -2.17 16.00 10.29
C THR A 134 -1.46 16.52 9.05
N LYS A 135 -0.13 16.71 9.10
CA LYS A 135 0.69 17.16 7.95
C LYS A 135 0.52 16.23 6.74
N LEU A 136 0.57 14.91 6.96
CA LEU A 136 0.36 13.94 5.89
C LEU A 136 -1.07 14.01 5.31
N SER A 137 -2.09 14.11 6.18
CA SER A 137 -3.48 14.27 5.76
C SER A 137 -3.67 15.52 4.90
N ASP A 138 -3.12 16.65 5.32
CA ASP A 138 -3.29 17.93 4.62
C ASP A 138 -2.55 17.95 3.28
N SER A 139 -1.34 17.36 3.23
CA SER A 139 -0.62 17.15 1.97
C SER A 139 -1.41 16.28 0.98
N MET A 140 -2.04 15.19 1.47
CA MET A 140 -2.85 14.30 0.62
C MET A 140 -4.14 14.96 0.13
N LYS A 141 -4.76 15.82 0.94
CA LYS A 141 -5.91 16.63 0.53
C LYS A 141 -5.50 17.64 -0.54
N ALA A 142 -4.42 18.40 -0.33
CA ALA A 142 -3.91 19.37 -1.28
C ALA A 142 -3.57 18.72 -2.64
N LEU A 143 -2.95 17.53 -2.63
CA LEU A 143 -2.70 16.75 -3.84
C LEU A 143 -4.00 16.33 -4.55
N GLY A 144 -5.02 15.95 -3.77
CA GLY A 144 -6.33 15.61 -4.28
C GLY A 144 -7.09 16.80 -4.88
N ASP A 145 -6.93 17.99 -4.31
CA ASP A 145 -7.59 19.22 -4.74
C ASP A 145 -6.92 19.84 -5.98
N MET A 146 -5.62 19.58 -6.18
CA MET A 146 -4.87 20.04 -7.36
C MET A 146 -5.36 19.41 -8.68
N HIS A 147 -5.98 18.22 -8.62
CA HIS A 147 -6.51 17.53 -9.80
C HIS A 147 -7.88 16.88 -9.53
N PRO A 148 -8.96 17.68 -9.40
CA PRO A 148 -10.29 17.17 -9.07
C PRO A 148 -10.87 16.28 -10.18
N SER A 149 -10.70 16.69 -11.45
CA SER A 149 -11.18 15.95 -12.63
C SER A 149 -10.52 14.58 -12.73
N LYS A 150 -9.18 14.53 -12.71
CA LYS A 150 -8.43 13.26 -12.74
C LYS A 150 -8.84 12.34 -11.59
N ARG A 151 -9.17 12.88 -10.41
CA ARG A 151 -9.61 12.07 -9.27
C ARG A 151 -10.99 11.47 -9.50
N ALA A 152 -11.92 12.22 -10.08
CA ALA A 152 -13.24 11.71 -10.46
C ALA A 152 -13.10 10.62 -11.52
N ASP A 153 -12.34 10.89 -12.58
CA ASP A 153 -12.10 9.96 -13.69
C ASP A 153 -11.42 8.66 -13.22
N LEU A 154 -10.39 8.76 -12.37
CA LEU A 154 -9.73 7.60 -11.78
C LEU A 154 -10.66 6.78 -10.90
N ARG A 155 -11.56 7.44 -10.16
CA ARG A 155 -12.55 6.76 -9.31
C ARG A 155 -13.61 6.06 -10.16
N GLU A 156 -14.05 6.69 -11.24
CA GLU A 156 -14.98 6.10 -12.20
C GLU A 156 -14.37 4.91 -12.91
N ALA A 157 -13.19 5.07 -13.51
CA ALA A 157 -12.45 3.98 -14.16
C ALA A 157 -12.17 2.81 -13.21
N HIS A 158 -11.84 3.09 -11.94
CA HIS A 158 -11.69 2.05 -10.93
C HIS A 158 -13.01 1.35 -10.62
N SER A 159 -14.11 2.11 -10.50
CA SER A 159 -15.45 1.56 -10.25
C SER A 159 -15.91 0.65 -11.38
N GLU A 160 -15.69 1.06 -12.63
CA GLU A 160 -16.00 0.26 -13.83
C GLU A 160 -15.18 -1.01 -13.88
N ARG A 161 -13.86 -0.92 -13.68
CA ARG A 161 -12.98 -2.10 -13.65
C ARG A 161 -13.37 -3.10 -12.56
N MET A 162 -13.89 -2.63 -11.43
CA MET A 162 -14.29 -3.48 -10.31
C MET A 162 -15.79 -3.86 -10.34
N ARG A 163 -16.49 -3.64 -11.46
CA ARG A 163 -17.89 -4.04 -11.63
C ARG A 163 -17.96 -5.46 -12.19
N GLY A 164 -18.91 -6.24 -11.68
CA GLY A 164 -19.14 -7.60 -12.16
C GLY A 164 -17.88 -8.46 -12.06
N GLU A 165 -17.58 -9.22 -13.12
CA GLU A 165 -16.45 -10.13 -13.22
C GLU A 165 -15.07 -9.48 -13.04
N GLY A 166 -14.96 -8.16 -13.25
CA GLY A 166 -13.71 -7.43 -13.03
C GLY A 166 -13.30 -7.33 -11.56
N ASN A 167 -14.23 -7.55 -10.62
CA ASN A 167 -13.89 -7.72 -9.21
C ASN A 167 -13.35 -9.14 -8.96
N SER A 168 -12.13 -9.26 -8.43
CA SER A 168 -11.51 -10.55 -8.10
C SER A 168 -12.34 -11.46 -7.17
N PHE A 169 -13.29 -10.87 -6.44
CA PHE A 169 -14.22 -11.56 -5.55
C PHE A 169 -15.63 -11.77 -6.14
N TYR A 170 -15.86 -11.42 -7.41
CA TYR A 170 -17.13 -11.66 -8.08
C TYR A 170 -17.45 -13.15 -8.13
N GLY A 171 -18.68 -13.52 -7.78
CA GLY A 171 -19.14 -14.91 -7.69
C GLY A 171 -18.53 -15.74 -6.54
N LYS A 172 -17.51 -15.24 -5.82
CA LYS A 172 -16.85 -15.97 -4.74
C LYS A 172 -17.55 -15.69 -3.40
N LYS A 173 -17.79 -16.74 -2.62
CA LYS A 173 -18.30 -16.65 -1.25
C LYS A 173 -17.18 -16.91 -0.26
N HIS A 174 -17.14 -16.14 0.83
CA HIS A 174 -16.25 -16.44 1.94
C HIS A 174 -16.62 -17.79 2.58
N THR A 175 -15.60 -18.55 3.01
CA THR A 175 -15.80 -19.76 3.83
C THR A 175 -16.40 -19.39 5.19
N ASP A 176 -17.07 -20.33 5.84
CA ASP A 176 -17.69 -20.07 7.15
C ASP A 176 -16.65 -19.72 8.23
N VAL A 177 -15.46 -20.33 8.17
CA VAL A 177 -14.32 -19.96 9.02
C VAL A 177 -13.91 -18.50 8.78
N THR A 178 -13.85 -18.05 7.52
CA THR A 178 -13.54 -16.65 7.20
C THR A 178 -14.64 -15.70 7.67
N LYS A 179 -15.92 -16.05 7.49
CA LYS A 179 -17.06 -15.25 7.99
C LYS A 179 -16.99 -15.10 9.51
N GLN A 180 -16.69 -16.18 10.22
CA GLN A 180 -16.58 -16.18 11.68
C GLN A 180 -15.40 -15.30 12.14
N ARG A 181 -14.26 -15.35 11.45
CA ARG A 181 -13.12 -14.45 11.73
C ARG A 181 -13.49 -12.98 11.56
N ILE A 182 -14.17 -12.63 10.47
CA ILE A 182 -14.63 -11.25 10.20
C ILE A 182 -15.65 -10.82 11.28
N SER A 183 -16.60 -11.70 11.62
CA SER A 183 -17.59 -11.45 12.67
C SER A 183 -16.92 -11.17 14.02
N ASN A 184 -15.98 -12.02 14.44
CA ASN A 184 -15.27 -11.86 15.71
C ASN A 184 -14.45 -10.56 15.75
N ALA A 185 -13.79 -10.20 14.65
CA ALA A 185 -13.03 -8.95 14.56
C ALA A 185 -13.91 -7.68 14.64
N ASN A 186 -15.17 -7.78 14.22
CA ASN A 186 -16.11 -6.67 14.26
C ASN A 186 -16.97 -6.64 15.53
N LYS A 187 -17.01 -7.74 16.29
CA LYS A 187 -17.79 -7.84 17.52
C LYS A 187 -17.30 -6.80 18.54
N GLY A 188 -18.23 -5.97 19.02
CA GLY A 188 -17.94 -4.91 20.00
C GLY A 188 -17.40 -3.60 19.41
N ARG A 189 -17.22 -3.50 18.09
CA ARG A 189 -16.91 -2.21 17.46
C ARG A 189 -18.17 -1.33 17.47
N VAL A 190 -18.10 -0.23 18.19
CA VAL A 190 -19.15 0.80 18.21
C VAL A 190 -18.63 2.07 17.55
N ASP A 191 -19.49 2.72 16.75
CA ASP A 191 -19.19 4.02 16.18
C ASP A 191 -19.01 5.05 17.32
N SER A 192 -18.06 5.98 17.19
CA SER A 192 -17.94 7.10 18.11
C SER A 192 -19.19 7.99 18.04
N GLU A 193 -19.45 8.78 19.09
CA GLU A 193 -20.61 9.68 19.11
C GLU A 193 -20.63 10.62 17.90
N GLU A 194 -19.50 11.24 17.60
CA GLU A 194 -19.33 12.12 16.44
C GLU A 194 -19.65 11.40 15.12
N THR A 195 -19.17 10.16 14.97
CA THR A 195 -19.44 9.36 13.76
C THR A 195 -20.91 9.01 13.64
N ARG A 196 -21.56 8.68 14.77
CA ARG A 196 -22.98 8.36 14.84
C ARG A 196 -23.85 9.55 14.45
N VAL A 197 -23.50 10.75 14.92
CA VAL A 197 -24.17 12.01 14.54
C VAL A 197 -24.03 12.26 13.04
N LYS A 198 -22.81 12.23 12.48
CA LYS A 198 -22.58 12.43 11.04
C LYS A 198 -23.36 11.45 10.17
N LYS A 199 -23.42 10.17 10.59
CA LYS A 199 -24.19 9.13 9.91
C LYS A 199 -25.69 9.40 9.99
N SER A 200 -26.19 9.88 11.12
CA SER A 200 -27.59 10.29 11.29
C SER A 200 -27.96 11.46 10.38
N GLU A 201 -27.15 12.52 10.38
CA GLU A 201 -27.36 13.72 9.56
C GLU A 201 -27.39 13.41 8.06
N SER A 202 -26.56 12.46 7.60
CA SER A 202 -26.54 12.03 6.20
C SER A 202 -27.85 11.35 5.74
N LYS A 203 -28.64 10.83 6.68
CA LYS A 203 -29.86 10.04 6.42
C LYS A 203 -31.15 10.85 6.57
N ILE A 204 -31.07 12.13 6.89
CA ILE A 204 -32.24 12.98 7.15
C ILE A 204 -32.35 14.06 6.08
N GLY A 205 -33.58 14.47 5.78
CA GLY A 205 -33.86 15.56 4.84
C GLY A 205 -33.35 15.29 3.43
N LYS A 206 -32.98 16.35 2.71
CA LYS A 206 -32.53 16.30 1.30
C LYS A 206 -31.30 15.42 1.05
N LYS A 207 -30.51 15.11 2.09
CA LYS A 207 -29.32 14.24 1.97
C LYS A 207 -29.70 12.76 1.81
N ASN A 208 -30.89 12.36 2.26
CA ASN A 208 -31.35 11.00 2.11
C ASN A 208 -31.69 10.70 0.63
N SER A 209 -31.15 9.62 0.09
CA SER A 209 -31.39 9.16 -1.29
C SER A 209 -32.87 8.95 -1.64
N PHE A 210 -33.72 8.72 -0.63
CA PHE A 210 -35.16 8.53 -0.75
C PHE A 210 -35.99 9.77 -0.41
N TYR A 211 -35.34 10.91 -0.13
CA TYR A 211 -36.07 12.14 0.17
C TYR A 211 -36.97 12.56 -1.00
N GLY A 212 -38.26 12.79 -0.71
CA GLY A 212 -39.27 13.15 -1.70
C GLY A 212 -39.72 12.01 -2.62
N LYS A 213 -39.12 10.82 -2.54
CA LYS A 213 -39.53 9.65 -3.33
C LYS A 213 -40.59 8.86 -2.57
N LYS A 214 -41.66 8.45 -3.27
CA LYS A 214 -42.68 7.54 -2.74
C LYS A 214 -42.53 6.18 -3.43
N HIS A 215 -42.71 5.11 -2.68
CA HIS A 215 -42.83 3.77 -3.27
C HIS A 215 -44.12 3.72 -4.11
N ASN A 216 -44.08 3.00 -5.23
CA ASN A 216 -45.29 2.70 -5.99
C ASN A 216 -46.12 1.62 -5.27
N ALA A 217 -47.42 1.52 -5.62
CA ALA A 217 -48.35 0.60 -4.96
C ALA A 217 -47.88 -0.87 -5.05
N GLU A 218 -47.36 -1.29 -6.20
CA GLU A 218 -46.84 -2.65 -6.40
C GLU A 218 -45.65 -2.98 -5.49
N SER A 219 -44.72 -2.04 -5.32
CA SER A 219 -43.57 -2.22 -4.42
C SER A 219 -44.00 -2.25 -2.96
N LEU A 220 -45.02 -1.47 -2.59
CA LEU A 220 -45.59 -1.51 -1.24
C LEU A 220 -46.20 -2.88 -0.93
N VAL A 221 -46.94 -3.45 -1.89
CA VAL A 221 -47.51 -4.80 -1.78
C VAL A 221 -46.40 -5.84 -1.65
N LYS A 222 -45.38 -5.82 -2.53
CA LYS A 222 -44.24 -6.74 -2.46
C LYS A 222 -43.48 -6.65 -1.14
N MET A 223 -43.23 -5.43 -0.64
CA MET A 223 -42.59 -5.24 0.66
C MET A 223 -43.45 -5.84 1.79
N SER A 224 -44.78 -5.62 1.75
CA SER A 224 -45.72 -6.21 2.71
C SER A 224 -45.70 -7.74 2.69
N GLU A 225 -45.80 -8.35 1.51
CA GLU A 225 -45.80 -9.81 1.31
C GLU A 225 -44.48 -10.48 1.71
N SER A 226 -43.36 -9.80 1.49
CA SER A 226 -42.03 -10.30 1.88
C SER A 226 -41.78 -10.33 3.40
N THR A 227 -42.65 -9.65 4.17
CA THR A 227 -42.52 -9.60 5.63
C THR A 227 -43.21 -10.80 6.28
N ASP A 228 -42.42 -11.83 6.56
CA ASP A 228 -42.82 -13.04 7.28
C ASP A 228 -43.11 -12.84 8.79
N VAL A 229 -43.35 -11.60 9.24
CA VAL A 229 -43.43 -11.23 10.67
C VAL A 229 -44.83 -10.79 11.09
N THR A 230 -45.86 -11.23 10.38
CA THR A 230 -47.27 -10.99 10.73
C THR A 230 -47.86 -12.19 11.48
N GLY A 231 -48.96 -11.96 12.20
CA GLY A 231 -49.61 -13.01 13.01
C GLY A 231 -48.64 -13.67 14.00
N GLU A 232 -48.70 -14.99 14.11
CA GLU A 232 -47.88 -15.81 15.03
C GLU A 232 -46.37 -15.74 14.77
N LYS A 233 -45.95 -15.41 13.54
CA LYS A 233 -44.54 -15.23 13.20
C LYS A 233 -43.98 -13.90 13.71
N ASN A 234 -44.83 -12.98 14.17
CA ASN A 234 -44.38 -11.77 14.85
C ASN A 234 -43.75 -12.16 16.21
N PRO A 235 -42.49 -11.78 16.50
CA PRO A 235 -41.86 -12.04 17.80
C PRO A 235 -42.62 -11.52 19.03
N PHE A 236 -43.55 -10.58 18.83
CA PHE A 236 -44.40 -9.97 19.84
C PHE A 236 -45.86 -10.47 19.82
N TYR A 237 -46.20 -11.45 18.97
CA TYR A 237 -47.54 -12.04 18.97
C TYR A 237 -47.88 -12.64 20.33
N GLY A 238 -49.06 -12.32 20.85
CA GLY A 238 -49.52 -12.79 22.17
C GLY A 238 -48.77 -12.22 23.38
N LYS A 239 -47.71 -11.42 23.19
CA LYS A 239 -46.95 -10.80 24.29
C LYS A 239 -47.54 -9.43 24.63
N LYS A 240 -47.78 -9.18 25.92
CA LYS A 240 -48.13 -7.84 26.43
C LYS A 240 -46.89 -7.11 26.92
N HIS A 241 -46.74 -5.85 26.55
CA HIS A 241 -45.70 -4.99 27.13
C HIS A 241 -46.00 -4.72 28.61
N SER A 242 -44.96 -4.53 29.42
CA SER A 242 -45.13 -4.08 30.79
C SER A 242 -45.61 -2.63 30.84
N ASP A 243 -46.36 -2.26 31.88
CA ASP A 243 -46.89 -0.89 32.06
C ASP A 243 -45.80 0.18 32.00
N LYS A 244 -44.64 -0.10 32.58
CA LYS A 244 -43.45 0.78 32.49
C LYS A 244 -42.99 0.99 31.04
N SER A 245 -43.06 -0.04 30.20
CA SER A 245 -42.68 0.06 28.79
C SER A 245 -43.73 0.81 27.98
N ILE A 246 -45.01 0.56 28.25
CA ILE A 246 -46.14 1.26 27.64
C ILE A 246 -46.04 2.77 27.96
N LEU A 247 -45.83 3.12 29.22
CA LEU A 247 -45.67 4.51 29.65
C LEU A 247 -44.51 5.20 28.94
N LYS A 248 -43.35 4.55 28.82
CA LYS A 248 -42.20 5.08 28.07
C LYS A 248 -42.52 5.32 26.60
N MET A 249 -43.23 4.39 25.95
CA MET A 249 -43.66 4.55 24.57
C MET A 249 -44.64 5.71 24.41
N CYS A 250 -45.63 5.83 25.30
CA CYS A 250 -46.58 6.94 25.31
C CYS A 250 -45.87 8.29 25.43
N ILE A 251 -44.97 8.45 26.41
CA ILE A 251 -44.19 9.69 26.60
C ILE A 251 -43.40 10.02 25.33
N ALA A 252 -42.74 9.04 24.70
CA ALA A 252 -41.98 9.25 23.47
C ALA A 252 -42.87 9.62 22.27
N GLN A 253 -44.12 9.14 22.22
CA GLN A 253 -45.09 9.50 21.19
C GLN A 253 -45.61 10.92 21.40
N THR A 254 -45.96 11.30 22.63
CA THR A 254 -46.37 12.66 22.98
C THR A 254 -45.28 13.67 22.65
N LYS A 255 -44.01 13.39 23.01
CA LYS A 255 -42.86 14.24 22.66
C LYS A 255 -42.70 14.46 21.16
N ARG A 256 -42.91 13.40 20.35
CA ARG A 256 -42.86 13.50 18.89
C ARG A 256 -44.00 14.33 18.31
N GLN A 257 -45.19 14.24 18.90
CA GLN A 257 -46.34 15.04 18.49
C GLN A 257 -46.13 16.52 18.83
N LEU A 258 -45.66 16.83 20.04
CA LEU A 258 -45.30 18.19 20.46
C LEU A 258 -44.26 18.82 19.53
N ALA A 259 -43.15 18.14 19.28
CA ALA A 259 -42.09 18.65 18.38
C ALA A 259 -42.60 18.92 16.94
N ARG A 260 -43.57 18.12 16.45
CA ARG A 260 -44.20 18.37 15.14
C ARG A 260 -45.13 19.58 15.15
N LEU A 261 -45.81 19.85 16.26
CA LEU A 261 -46.66 21.03 16.43
C LEU A 261 -45.80 22.28 16.53
N GLU A 262 -44.74 22.24 17.34
CA GLU A 262 -43.75 23.31 17.47
C GLU A 262 -43.09 23.66 16.14
N ALA A 263 -42.68 22.67 15.34
CA ALA A 263 -42.11 22.89 14.02
C ALA A 263 -43.10 23.42 12.96
N ARG A 264 -44.41 23.45 13.28
CA ARG A 264 -45.48 23.96 12.41
C ARG A 264 -45.98 25.33 12.84
N LEU A 265 -45.61 25.81 14.02
CA LEU A 265 -45.90 27.18 14.44
C LEU A 265 -45.07 28.12 13.55
N PRO A 266 -45.69 29.17 12.97
CA PRO A 266 -44.93 30.17 12.25
C PRO A 266 -43.94 30.81 13.23
N THR A 267 -42.66 30.85 12.87
CA THR A 267 -41.69 31.70 13.56
C THR A 267 -42.19 33.14 13.40
N GLU A 268 -42.67 33.74 14.50
CA GLU A 268 -43.07 35.14 14.51
C GLU A 268 -41.92 36.01 13.96
N ILE A 269 -42.31 36.94 13.08
CA ILE A 269 -41.46 37.92 12.38
C ILE A 269 -40.96 38.96 13.38
#